data_AF-A0A9D9CTJ9-F1
#
_entry.id   AF-A0A9D9CTJ9-F1
#
_cell.length_a   1.000
_cell.length_b   1.000
_cell.length_c   1.000
_cell.angle_alpha   90.00
_cell.angle_beta   90.00
_cell.angle_gamma   90.00
#
_symmetry.space_group_name_H-M   'P 1'
#
loop_
_entity.id
_entity.type
_entity.pdbx_description
1 polymer ?
#
loop_
_entity_poly.entity_id
_entity_poly.type
_entity_poly.pdbx_seq_one_letter_code
_entity_poly.pdbx_strand_id
1 'polypeptide(L)'
;SLWVKPEYVDSLYNRLQKVEHLSVWKHGEVPAYLNYGTSNRLGDLIVSPDLGWQFYKKPSSGRGAHGFDCTETDVMVAFRAVGPDFKVGYEAPCTEGEKSAFRNIDLYPMLCKLIGVKPAPVDGDLSRIEKILAK
;
A
#
# COMPACT_ATOMS: atom_id res chain seq x y z
N SER A 1 10.89 8.73 -4.29
CA SER A 1 11.50 8.44 -5.61
C SER A 1 12.50 9.55 -5.93
N LEU A 2 13.61 9.19 -6.55
CA LEU A 2 14.70 10.10 -6.91
C LEU A 2 14.87 10.10 -8.43
N TRP A 3 14.94 11.29 -9.03
CA TRP A 3 15.37 11.48 -10.42
C TRP A 3 16.84 11.84 -10.42
N VAL A 4 17.64 11.05 -11.12
CA VAL A 4 19.09 11.05 -11.04
C VAL A 4 19.64 11.21 -12.45
N LYS A 5 20.72 11.96 -12.60
CA LYS A 5 21.40 12.00 -13.91
C LYS A 5 21.88 10.58 -14.27
N PRO A 6 21.73 10.12 -15.53
CA PRO A 6 21.99 8.73 -15.91
C PRO A 6 23.36 8.21 -15.45
N GLU A 7 24.40 9.04 -15.54
CA GLU A 7 25.78 8.69 -15.16
C GLU A 7 25.97 8.43 -13.65
N TYR A 8 25.00 8.81 -12.80
CA TYR A 8 25.10 8.66 -11.34
C TYR A 8 24.16 7.60 -10.75
N VAL A 9 23.23 7.02 -11.52
CA VAL A 9 22.21 6.08 -11.02
C VAL A 9 22.85 4.92 -10.23
N ASP A 10 23.79 4.20 -10.83
CA ASP A 10 24.41 3.03 -10.20
C ASP A 10 25.27 3.43 -8.99
N SER A 11 26.00 4.54 -9.11
CA SER A 11 26.84 5.04 -8.01
C SER A 11 26.00 5.42 -6.79
N LEU A 12 24.84 6.05 -6.99
CA LEU A 12 23.92 6.43 -5.92
C LEU A 12 23.21 5.20 -5.35
N TYR A 13 22.71 4.30 -6.20
CA TYR A 13 22.11 3.03 -5.77
C TYR A 13 23.05 2.27 -4.83
N ASN A 14 24.30 2.02 -5.25
CA ASN A 14 25.29 1.28 -4.46
C ASN A 14 25.65 1.95 -3.13
N ARG A 15 25.54 3.29 -3.04
CA ARG A 15 25.76 4.01 -1.78
C ARG A 15 24.55 3.91 -0.86
N LEU A 16 23.34 4.05 -1.39
CA LEU A 16 22.12 3.98 -0.59
C LEU A 16 21.84 2.57 -0.07
N GLN A 17 22.23 1.53 -0.83
CA GLN A 17 22.16 0.12 -0.38
C GLN A 17 22.94 -0.15 0.92
N LYS A 18 23.91 0.72 1.27
CA LYS A 18 24.71 0.58 2.49
C LYS A 18 24.16 1.37 3.67
N VAL A 19 23.09 2.13 3.46
CA VAL A 19 22.45 2.91 4.53
C VAL A 19 21.50 1.99 5.25
N GLU A 20 21.70 1.85 6.56
CA GLU A 20 20.80 1.05 7.40
C GLU A 20 19.37 1.60 7.34
N HIS A 21 18.40 0.69 7.47
CA HIS A 21 16.97 1.00 7.48
C HIS A 21 16.42 1.63 6.21
N LEU A 22 17.10 1.44 5.08
CA LEU A 22 16.62 1.80 3.76
C LEU A 22 16.59 0.60 2.84
N SER A 23 15.44 0.38 2.22
CA SER A 23 15.32 -0.44 1.03
C SER A 23 15.36 0.45 -0.21
N VAL A 24 16.17 0.07 -1.19
CA VAL A 24 16.32 0.82 -2.45
C VAL A 24 16.18 -0.11 -3.64
N TRP A 25 15.41 0.32 -4.63
CA TRP A 25 15.20 -0.41 -5.87
C TRP A 25 15.40 0.51 -7.06
N LYS A 26 15.88 -0.01 -8.18
CA LYS A 26 15.77 0.71 -9.45
C LYS A 26 14.32 0.70 -9.92
N HIS A 27 14.01 1.58 -10.87
CA HIS A 27 12.73 1.54 -11.58
C HIS A 27 12.45 0.13 -12.11
N GLY A 28 11.25 -0.38 -11.86
CA GLY A 28 10.83 -1.73 -12.26
C GLY A 28 11.29 -2.87 -11.34
N GLU A 29 12.16 -2.61 -10.35
CA GLU A 29 12.68 -3.63 -9.42
C GLU A 29 11.98 -3.63 -8.05
N VAL A 30 11.01 -2.75 -7.85
CA VAL A 30 10.21 -2.72 -6.61
C VAL A 30 9.47 -4.07 -6.45
N PRO A 31 9.40 -4.63 -5.23
CA PRO A 31 8.71 -5.90 -4.99
C PRO A 31 7.27 -5.91 -5.51
N ALA A 32 6.93 -6.96 -6.27
CA ALA A 32 5.67 -7.05 -6.98
C ALA A 32 4.42 -6.96 -6.07
N TYR A 33 4.51 -7.41 -4.82
CA TYR A 33 3.38 -7.37 -3.88
C TYR A 33 2.91 -5.94 -3.56
N LEU A 34 3.79 -4.94 -3.70
CA LEU A 34 3.45 -3.54 -3.49
C LEU A 34 2.62 -2.96 -4.64
N ASN A 35 2.50 -3.66 -5.77
CA ASN A 35 1.82 -3.17 -6.98
C ASN A 35 2.26 -1.74 -7.37
N TYR A 36 3.55 -1.48 -7.22
CA TYR A 36 4.20 -0.19 -7.43
C TYR A 36 5.55 -0.40 -8.14
N GLY A 37 6.14 0.66 -8.69
CA GLY A 37 7.49 0.61 -9.25
C GLY A 37 7.58 0.60 -10.78
N THR A 38 6.49 0.35 -11.50
CA THR A 38 6.49 0.22 -12.97
C THR A 38 5.96 1.43 -13.73
N SER A 39 5.34 2.40 -13.04
CA SER A 39 4.78 3.60 -13.69
C SER A 39 5.88 4.50 -14.27
N ASN A 40 5.65 5.07 -15.46
CA ASN A 40 6.52 6.09 -16.07
C ASN A 40 6.60 7.41 -15.28
N ARG A 41 5.78 7.57 -14.23
CA ARG A 41 5.82 8.72 -13.32
C ARG A 41 6.82 8.55 -12.18
N LEU A 42 7.50 7.42 -12.11
CA LEU A 42 8.51 7.14 -11.09
C LEU A 42 9.89 7.54 -11.62
N GLY A 43 10.72 8.07 -10.73
CA GLY A 43 12.13 8.32 -10.99
C GLY A 43 12.96 7.04 -11.02
N ASP A 44 14.25 7.21 -11.24
CA ASP A 44 15.20 6.13 -11.51
C ASP A 44 15.41 5.21 -10.31
N LEU A 45 15.34 5.77 -9.08
CA LEU A 45 15.46 5.03 -7.83
C LEU A 45 14.23 5.24 -6.94
N ILE A 46 13.75 4.14 -6.36
CA ILE A 46 12.70 4.11 -5.34
C ILE A 46 13.38 3.78 -4.02
N VAL A 47 13.14 4.62 -3.01
CA VAL A 47 13.71 4.48 -1.66
C VAL A 47 12.56 4.39 -0.68
N SER A 48 12.54 3.35 0.13
CA SER A 48 11.57 3.15 1.21
C SER A 48 12.31 2.93 2.52
N PRO A 49 11.97 3.65 3.59
CA PRO A 49 12.53 3.36 4.90
C PRO A 49 11.81 2.18 5.55
N ASP A 50 12.50 1.52 6.49
CA ASP A 50 11.87 0.56 7.40
C ASP A 50 10.86 1.28 8.32
N LEU A 51 9.92 0.53 8.90
CA LEU A 51 8.95 1.07 9.86
C LEU A 51 9.67 1.81 11.01
N GLY A 52 9.20 3.02 11.32
CA GLY A 52 9.78 3.88 12.36
C GLY A 52 10.96 4.75 11.91
N TRP A 53 11.51 4.52 10.72
CA TRP A 53 12.60 5.31 10.17
C TRP A 53 12.12 6.32 9.13
N GLN A 54 12.79 7.47 9.06
CA GLN A 54 12.48 8.48 8.07
C GLN A 54 13.75 9.15 7.57
N PHE A 55 13.74 9.55 6.31
CA PHE A 55 14.82 10.35 5.72
C PHE A 55 14.29 11.73 5.32
N TYR A 56 15.05 12.75 5.65
CA TYR A 56 14.72 14.13 5.32
C TYR A 56 15.98 14.89 4.88
N LYS A 57 15.80 15.91 4.04
CA LYS A 57 16.90 16.83 3.69
C LYS A 57 17.36 17.69 4.87
N LYS A 58 16.46 17.96 5.81
CA LYS A 58 16.71 18.69 7.06
C LYS A 58 16.12 17.89 8.22
N PRO A 59 16.75 17.90 9.41
CA PRO A 59 16.18 17.22 10.58
C PRO A 59 14.73 17.61 10.83
N SER A 60 13.90 16.62 11.17
CA SER A 60 12.49 16.77 11.51
C SER A 60 12.25 16.19 12.90
N SER A 61 11.42 16.86 13.71
CA SER A 61 11.01 16.40 15.04
C SER A 61 9.63 15.73 15.05
N GLY A 62 9.17 15.26 13.88
CA GLY A 62 7.90 14.54 13.76
C GLY A 62 7.87 13.30 14.66
N ARG A 63 6.76 13.11 15.37
CA ARG A 63 6.55 11.96 16.29
C ARG A 63 5.72 10.83 15.68
N GLY A 64 5.28 11.00 14.43
CA GLY A 64 4.44 10.05 13.72
C GLY A 64 4.62 10.23 12.23
N ALA A 65 4.48 9.12 11.51
CA ALA A 65 4.72 9.02 10.08
C ALA A 65 3.85 7.93 9.47
N HIS A 66 3.70 7.97 8.15
CA HIS A 66 3.02 6.95 7.37
C HIS A 66 3.72 6.81 6.01
N GLY A 67 3.24 5.87 5.18
CA GLY A 67 3.81 5.60 3.85
C GLY A 67 4.89 4.52 3.84
N PHE A 68 4.96 3.74 4.92
CA PHE A 68 5.75 2.51 5.01
C PHE A 68 5.12 1.38 4.20
N ASP A 69 5.73 0.19 4.26
CA ASP A 69 5.20 -1.03 3.68
C ASP A 69 3.74 -1.27 4.11
N CYS A 70 2.84 -1.47 3.14
CA CYS A 70 1.41 -1.64 3.37
C CYS A 70 1.05 -2.95 4.11
N THR A 71 2.02 -3.83 4.33
CA THR A 71 1.87 -5.06 5.12
C THR A 71 2.18 -4.84 6.60
N GLU A 72 2.65 -3.66 7.03
CA GLU A 72 2.88 -3.40 8.45
C GLU A 72 1.58 -3.13 9.19
N THR A 73 1.44 -3.67 10.40
CA THR A 73 0.21 -3.52 11.20
C THR A 73 -0.03 -2.07 11.61
N ASP A 74 1.04 -1.30 11.84
CA ASP A 74 0.95 0.10 12.28
C ASP A 74 0.45 1.06 11.19
N VAL A 75 0.50 0.65 9.91
CA VAL A 75 -0.06 1.44 8.81
C VAL A 75 -1.48 0.99 8.40
N MET A 76 -2.01 -0.03 9.06
CA MET A 76 -3.36 -0.51 8.78
C MET A 76 -4.41 0.49 9.25
N VAL A 77 -5.52 0.52 8.53
CA VAL A 77 -6.63 1.45 8.78
C VAL A 77 -7.90 0.67 9.07
N ALA A 78 -8.72 1.19 9.97
CA ALA A 78 -10.01 0.60 10.29
C ALA A 78 -11.02 0.84 9.15
N PHE A 79 -11.86 -0.16 8.89
CA PHE A 79 -13.05 -0.03 8.07
C PHE A 79 -14.30 -0.37 8.90
N ARG A 80 -15.32 0.48 8.81
CA ARG A 80 -16.63 0.26 9.46
C ARG A 80 -17.73 0.66 8.49
N ALA A 81 -18.80 -0.12 8.47
CA ALA A 81 -19.97 0.16 7.66
C ALA A 81 -21.25 -0.15 8.44
N VAL A 82 -22.30 0.61 8.20
CA VAL A 82 -23.63 0.41 8.79
C VAL A 82 -24.68 0.76 7.74
N GLY A 83 -25.71 -0.07 7.64
CA GLY A 83 -26.78 0.10 6.67
C GLY A 83 -27.56 -1.19 6.44
N PRO A 84 -28.67 -1.14 5.69
CA PRO A 84 -29.53 -2.30 5.44
C PRO A 84 -28.83 -3.41 4.63
N ASP A 85 -27.81 -3.05 3.83
CA ASP A 85 -27.07 -3.99 2.99
C ASP A 85 -25.88 -4.64 3.70
N PHE A 86 -25.53 -4.20 4.91
CA PHE A 86 -24.42 -4.74 5.70
C PHE A 86 -24.93 -5.65 6.81
N LYS A 87 -24.19 -6.72 7.12
CA LYS A 87 -24.50 -7.58 8.27
C LYS A 87 -24.34 -6.82 9.59
N VAL A 88 -25.27 -7.06 10.51
CA VAL A 88 -25.20 -6.52 11.87
C VAL A 88 -24.26 -7.37 12.71
N GLY A 89 -23.35 -6.72 13.45
CA GLY A 89 -22.41 -7.41 14.34
C GLY A 89 -21.37 -8.28 13.64
N TYR A 90 -21.17 -8.07 12.33
CA TYR A 90 -20.15 -8.79 11.59
C TYR A 90 -18.77 -8.19 11.84
N GLU A 91 -17.85 -9.03 12.32
CA GLU A 91 -16.42 -8.74 12.36
C GLU A 91 -15.73 -9.61 11.31
N ALA A 92 -14.99 -8.97 10.42
CA ALA A 92 -14.31 -9.67 9.35
C ALA A 92 -13.15 -10.48 9.95
N PRO A 93 -13.08 -11.81 9.74
CA PRO A 93 -11.99 -12.60 10.28
C PRO A 93 -10.69 -12.27 9.55
N CYS A 94 -9.62 -12.00 10.29
CA CYS A 94 -8.27 -12.11 9.75
C CYS A 94 -7.89 -13.60 9.79
N THR A 95 -7.50 -14.18 8.66
CA THR A 95 -7.03 -15.58 8.64
C THR A 95 -5.61 -15.67 9.21
N GLU A 96 -5.21 -16.85 9.66
CA GLU A 96 -3.87 -17.06 10.19
C GLU A 96 -2.81 -16.77 9.11
N GLY A 97 -1.91 -15.82 9.40
CA GLY A 97 -0.91 -15.33 8.45
C GLY A 97 -1.36 -14.13 7.60
N GLU A 98 -2.65 -13.78 7.59
CA GLU A 98 -3.15 -12.56 6.98
C GLU A 98 -3.34 -11.46 8.04
N LYS A 99 -2.71 -10.31 7.80
CA LYS A 99 -2.82 -9.16 8.71
C LYS A 99 -4.10 -8.33 8.49
N SER A 100 -4.85 -8.56 7.42
CA SER A 100 -6.11 -7.86 7.09
C SER A 100 -7.14 -8.82 6.49
N ALA A 101 -8.42 -8.57 6.76
CA ALA A 101 -9.52 -9.37 6.21
C ALA A 101 -9.79 -9.12 4.71
N PHE A 102 -9.39 -7.96 4.18
CA PHE A 102 -9.51 -7.60 2.76
C PHE A 102 -8.53 -6.48 2.38
N ARG A 103 -8.47 -6.09 1.09
CA ARG A 103 -7.62 -4.98 0.61
C ARG A 103 -8.45 -3.74 0.28
N ASN A 104 -7.91 -2.54 0.49
CA ASN A 104 -8.63 -1.28 0.17
C ASN A 104 -9.13 -1.20 -1.29
N ILE A 105 -8.45 -1.84 -2.24
CA ILE A 105 -8.87 -1.91 -3.65
C ILE A 105 -10.20 -2.66 -3.85
N ASP A 106 -10.59 -3.52 -2.90
CA ASP A 106 -11.83 -4.30 -2.95
C ASP A 106 -13.06 -3.45 -2.57
N LEU A 107 -12.86 -2.26 -1.99
CA LEU A 107 -13.94 -1.35 -1.62
C LEU A 107 -14.70 -0.83 -2.84
N TYR A 108 -14.00 -0.47 -3.92
CA TYR A 108 -14.64 0.07 -5.12
C TYR A 108 -15.67 -0.89 -5.75
N PRO A 109 -15.36 -2.17 -6.05
CA PRO A 109 -16.36 -3.07 -6.61
C PRO A 109 -17.52 -3.36 -5.63
N MET A 110 -17.26 -3.39 -4.32
CA MET A 110 -18.33 -3.48 -3.31
C MET A 110 -19.26 -2.27 -3.33
N LEU A 111 -18.71 -1.06 -3.36
CA LEU A 111 -19.50 0.17 -3.46
C LEU A 111 -20.33 0.19 -4.75
N CYS A 112 -19.78 -0.26 -5.87
CA CYS A 112 -20.51 -0.40 -7.13
C CYS A 112 -21.70 -1.37 -7.01
N LYS A 113 -21.52 -2.51 -6.35
CA LYS A 113 -22.61 -3.47 -6.04
C LYS A 113 -23.71 -2.80 -5.21
N LEU A 114 -23.34 -2.07 -4.16
CA LEU A 114 -24.30 -1.41 -3.26
C LEU A 114 -25.16 -0.36 -3.96
N ILE A 115 -24.58 0.39 -4.90
CA ILE A 115 -25.31 1.42 -5.65
C ILE A 115 -25.91 0.91 -6.97
N GLY A 116 -25.75 -0.38 -7.29
CA GLY A 116 -26.33 -0.99 -8.48
C GLY A 116 -25.69 -0.57 -9.81
N VAL A 117 -24.40 -0.24 -9.82
CA VAL A 117 -23.67 0.12 -11.06
C VAL A 117 -22.64 -0.94 -11.43
N LYS A 118 -22.35 -1.05 -12.73
CA LYS A 118 -21.27 -1.91 -13.21
C LYS A 118 -19.90 -1.28 -12.89
N PRO A 119 -18.99 -1.97 -12.18
CA PRO A 119 -17.65 -1.45 -11.94
C PRO A 119 -16.87 -1.33 -13.25
N ALA A 120 -16.00 -0.31 -13.33
CA ALA A 120 -14.96 -0.27 -14.34
C ALA A 120 -13.93 -1.41 -14.12
N PRO A 121 -13.07 -1.75 -15.12
CA PRO A 121 -11.97 -2.68 -14.91
C PRO A 121 -11.05 -2.19 -13.76
N VAL A 122 -10.88 -3.03 -12.74
CA VAL A 122 -10.07 -2.75 -11.55
C VAL A 122 -9.40 -4.03 -11.05
N ASP A 123 -8.35 -3.88 -10.24
CA ASP A 123 -7.66 -5.01 -9.59
C ASP A 123 -8.36 -5.51 -8.31
N GLY A 124 -9.36 -4.75 -7.86
CA GLY A 124 -10.19 -5.11 -6.71
C GLY A 124 -11.05 -6.33 -7.00
N ASP A 125 -11.24 -7.17 -5.98
CA ASP A 125 -12.00 -8.41 -6.07
C ASP A 125 -13.14 -8.38 -5.06
N LEU A 126 -14.37 -8.33 -5.57
CA LEU A 126 -15.58 -8.33 -4.76
C LEU A 126 -15.66 -9.56 -3.84
N SER A 127 -15.20 -10.72 -4.30
CA SER A 127 -15.32 -11.97 -3.55
C SER A 127 -14.55 -11.96 -2.22
N ARG A 128 -13.51 -11.11 -2.12
CA ARG A 128 -12.72 -10.92 -0.89
C ARG A 128 -13.47 -10.15 0.19
N ILE A 129 -14.43 -9.30 -0.17
CA ILE A 129 -15.10 -8.37 0.77
C ILE A 129 -16.62 -8.59 0.87
N GLU A 130 -17.22 -9.30 -0.06
CA GLU A 130 -18.68 -9.50 -0.16
C GLU A 130 -19.29 -10.14 1.10
N LYS A 131 -18.50 -10.88 1.89
CA LYS A 131 -18.96 -11.49 3.16
C LYS A 131 -19.45 -10.47 4.20
N ILE A 132 -19.05 -9.20 4.11
CA ILE A 132 -19.54 -8.12 4.98
C ILE A 132 -21.02 -7.80 4.68
N LEU A 133 -21.49 -8.06 3.45
CA LEU A 133 -22.84 -7.75 3.00
C LEU A 133 -23.86 -8.77 3.51
N ALA A 134 -25.07 -8.30 3.79
CA ALA A 134 -26.20 -9.12 4.25
C ALA A 134 -26.87 -9.91 3.12
N LYS A 135 -26.69 -9.49 1.86
CA LYS A 135 -27.26 -10.08 0.65
C LYS A 135 -26.30 -9.96 -0.53
#